data_AF-A0A972MP16-F1
#
_entry.id   AF-A0A972MP16-F1
#
_cell.length_a   1.000
_cell.length_b   1.000
_cell.length_c   1.000
_cell.angle_alpha   90.00
_cell.angle_beta   90.00
_cell.angle_gamma   90.00
#
_symmetry.space_group_name_H-M   'P 1'
#
loop_
_entity.id
_entity.type
_entity.pdbx_description
1 polymer ?
#
loop_
_entity_poly.entity_id
_entity_poly.type
_entity_poly.pdbx_seq_one_letter_code
_entity_poly.pdbx_strand_id
1 'polypeptide(L)'
;MENRVVDIFKYHLQSDNGSDTSVENLVSPRRKSQTDHEPYYQRNYVWSGEKASYFIESILLGYRIPPIIIFSRRVNGKKRFEIIDGRQRYETIFRYMENRFPLTKKGLNVYVDLHKRRFNDLDDDIQDRLSEFNITLVKYSLPEGIEQDDENYVIQEIFRRYNSGITKMRTIDNERAEYIDNGLNRYLERFIRRNIDRYSDRYSILFFARTKRNALRNSYRDGIEELKRIFRRLYVIHRLPIKRYLSQPTLSKNIFDSLDTEMSREMLDIEVNSFDRKIDIVYETLKVLIDEEYFFKINRELTAVFYWSLSILQQEAIPLDIVERHREVVIEEIKRGDNYQKFLYIKDMNYESKLRGFELFLNIIERIVSLESIRVKSNLHKLYIEHHQLDSVDEESISRNRVEEPIRTQKNEIDVWTVLDNIERSRYIVRPPYQRGEVINHRRSSAIIESLLLDIKLPPIFIYKRRDGISEIIDGQQRLLSIIGFLGKRYKNENGELEESKKSNFKLIDLKILRELNGKSFKELSEEQQDTIFDRSLTL
;
A
#
# COMPACT_ATOMS: atom_id res chain seq x y z
N MET A 1 -9.50 -9.35 -38.97
CA MET A 1 -8.89 -9.63 -37.66
C MET A 1 -9.71 -8.99 -36.52
N GLU A 2 -9.93 -7.66 -36.52
CA GLU A 2 -10.67 -6.99 -35.42
C GLU A 2 -12.09 -7.54 -35.15
N ASN A 3 -12.96 -7.69 -36.17
CA ASN A 3 -14.32 -8.20 -35.95
C ASN A 3 -14.35 -9.65 -35.44
N ARG A 4 -13.44 -10.50 -35.94
CA ARG A 4 -13.37 -11.92 -35.54
C ARG A 4 -12.99 -12.09 -34.07
N VAL A 5 -12.05 -11.28 -33.58
CA VAL A 5 -11.66 -11.30 -32.16
C VAL A 5 -12.78 -10.82 -31.26
N VAL A 6 -13.54 -9.81 -31.69
CA VAL A 6 -14.73 -9.34 -30.94
C VAL A 6 -15.76 -10.47 -30.82
N ASP A 7 -16.03 -11.19 -31.92
CA ASP A 7 -16.95 -12.33 -31.91
C ASP A 7 -16.46 -13.45 -30.98
N ILE A 8 -15.15 -13.71 -30.93
CA ILE A 8 -14.58 -14.68 -29.99
C ILE A 8 -14.89 -14.29 -28.55
N PHE A 9 -14.70 -13.03 -28.17
CA PHE A 9 -15.01 -12.56 -26.82
C PHE A 9 -16.50 -12.57 -26.51
N LYS A 10 -17.36 -12.22 -27.47
CA LYS A 10 -18.81 -12.13 -27.26
C LYS A 10 -19.48 -13.51 -27.19
N TYR A 11 -19.01 -14.48 -27.98
CA TYR A 11 -19.77 -15.71 -28.25
C TYR A 11 -19.01 -17.02 -28.05
N HIS A 12 -17.68 -17.00 -27.98
CA HIS A 12 -16.88 -18.24 -27.95
C HIS A 12 -16.01 -18.41 -26.70
N LEU A 13 -15.72 -17.32 -25.97
CA LEU A 13 -14.95 -17.41 -24.74
C LEU A 13 -15.76 -18.13 -23.66
N GLN A 14 -15.29 -19.31 -23.27
CA GLN A 14 -15.87 -20.07 -22.16
C GLN A 14 -15.02 -19.83 -20.92
N SER A 15 -15.68 -19.52 -19.80
CA SER A 15 -15.06 -19.43 -18.49
C SER A 15 -15.79 -20.34 -17.50
N ASP A 16 -15.07 -20.87 -16.51
CA ASP A 16 -15.70 -21.46 -15.34
C ASP A 16 -15.78 -20.46 -14.19
N ASN A 17 -16.64 -20.76 -13.21
CA ASN A 17 -16.81 -19.99 -11.99
C ASN A 17 -15.66 -20.18 -10.99
N GLY A 18 -14.55 -20.78 -11.44
CA GLY A 18 -13.41 -21.15 -10.63
C GLY A 18 -13.65 -22.43 -9.82
N SER A 19 -12.79 -23.42 -10.02
CA SER A 19 -12.78 -24.67 -9.26
C SER A 19 -11.68 -24.66 -8.21
N ASP A 20 -11.98 -25.13 -7.00
CA ASP A 20 -10.98 -25.24 -5.94
C ASP A 20 -10.18 -26.55 -6.11
N THR A 21 -8.86 -26.46 -5.98
CA THR A 21 -7.94 -27.60 -5.98
C THR A 21 -7.02 -27.50 -4.77
N SER A 22 -6.67 -28.62 -4.14
CA SER A 22 -5.64 -28.63 -3.11
C SER A 22 -4.27 -28.27 -3.70
N VAL A 23 -3.39 -27.71 -2.87
CA VAL A 23 -2.00 -27.42 -3.21
C VAL A 23 -1.29 -28.67 -3.71
N GLU A 24 -1.46 -29.80 -3.03
CA GLU A 24 -0.87 -31.09 -3.43
C GLU A 24 -1.27 -31.47 -4.86
N ASN A 25 -2.56 -31.41 -5.18
CA ASN A 25 -3.06 -31.71 -6.50
C ASN A 25 -2.51 -30.74 -7.55
N LEU A 26 -2.45 -29.45 -7.21
CA LEU A 26 -1.94 -28.39 -8.08
C LEU A 26 -0.49 -28.63 -8.51
N VAL A 27 0.36 -29.10 -7.58
CA VAL A 27 1.79 -29.33 -7.83
C VAL A 27 2.14 -30.76 -8.24
N SER A 28 1.15 -31.65 -8.31
CA SER A 28 1.37 -33.05 -8.69
C SER A 28 2.17 -33.19 -10.00
N PRO A 29 3.04 -34.22 -10.15
CA PRO A 29 3.86 -34.40 -11.35
C PRO A 29 3.04 -34.41 -12.66
N ARG A 30 1.82 -34.97 -12.60
CA ARG A 30 0.88 -34.97 -13.72
C ARG A 30 0.43 -33.54 -14.08
N ARG A 31 -0.01 -32.73 -13.12
CA ARG A 31 -0.42 -31.34 -13.38
C ARG A 31 0.75 -30.49 -13.84
N LYS A 32 1.92 -30.66 -13.22
CA LYS A 32 3.17 -29.98 -13.59
C LYS A 32 3.53 -30.23 -15.05
N SER A 33 3.52 -31.49 -15.50
CA SER A 33 3.82 -31.83 -16.92
C SER A 33 2.76 -31.37 -17.92
N GLN A 34 1.59 -30.92 -17.45
CA GLN A 34 0.51 -30.38 -18.27
C GLN A 34 0.44 -28.86 -18.27
N THR A 35 1.17 -28.19 -17.38
CA THR A 35 1.02 -26.76 -17.12
C THR A 35 2.26 -26.01 -17.58
N ASP A 36 2.08 -25.21 -18.63
CA ASP A 36 3.02 -24.16 -18.97
C ASP A 36 2.82 -22.99 -18.00
N HIS A 37 3.80 -22.79 -17.12
CA HIS A 37 3.80 -21.72 -16.13
C HIS A 37 4.76 -20.58 -16.49
N GLU A 38 5.46 -20.68 -17.64
CA GLU A 38 6.44 -19.68 -18.08
C GLU A 38 6.19 -19.20 -19.52
N PRO A 39 4.96 -18.78 -19.88
CA PRO A 39 4.70 -18.30 -21.23
C PRO A 39 5.50 -17.03 -21.54
N TYR A 40 5.80 -16.82 -22.82
CA TYR A 40 6.75 -15.80 -23.31
C TYR A 40 6.43 -14.35 -22.88
N TYR A 41 5.16 -14.03 -22.64
CA TYR A 41 4.72 -12.69 -22.24
C TYR A 41 4.81 -12.43 -20.73
N GLN A 42 5.14 -13.45 -19.94
CA GLN A 42 5.29 -13.32 -18.49
C GLN A 42 6.73 -13.06 -18.08
N ARG A 43 6.91 -12.19 -17.08
CA ARG A 43 8.21 -11.95 -16.45
C ARG A 43 8.71 -13.19 -15.71
N ASN A 44 10.03 -13.31 -15.61
CA ASN A 44 10.71 -14.26 -14.74
C ASN A 44 10.24 -14.16 -13.28
N TYR A 45 10.56 -15.17 -12.47
CA TYR A 45 10.34 -15.10 -11.03
C TYR A 45 11.09 -13.93 -10.39
N VAL A 46 10.38 -13.08 -9.64
CA VAL A 46 10.94 -11.86 -9.04
C VAL A 46 10.59 -11.68 -7.56
N TRP A 47 9.89 -12.64 -6.95
CA TRP A 47 9.61 -12.54 -5.51
C TRP A 47 10.89 -12.78 -4.69
N SER A 48 11.18 -11.86 -3.77
CA SER A 48 12.25 -12.04 -2.79
C SER A 48 11.90 -13.19 -1.83
N GLY A 49 12.91 -13.71 -1.11
CA GLY A 49 12.67 -14.71 -0.07
C GLY A 49 11.71 -14.22 1.01
N GLU A 50 11.75 -12.93 1.35
CA GLU A 50 10.81 -12.26 2.26
C GLU A 50 9.36 -12.36 1.75
N LYS A 51 9.13 -11.97 0.50
CA LYS A 51 7.78 -12.00 -0.09
C LYS A 51 7.26 -13.43 -0.28
N ALA A 52 8.14 -14.35 -0.67
CA ALA A 52 7.81 -15.77 -0.79
C ALA A 52 7.41 -16.36 0.56
N SER A 53 8.16 -16.05 1.63
CA SER A 53 7.87 -16.54 2.98
C SER A 53 6.55 -15.98 3.52
N TYR A 54 6.27 -14.69 3.29
CA TYR A 54 5.00 -14.07 3.66
C TYR A 54 3.80 -14.72 2.95
N PHE A 55 3.97 -15.12 1.70
CA PHE A 55 2.93 -15.83 0.96
C PHE A 55 2.69 -17.25 1.50
N ILE A 56 3.74 -18.00 1.83
CA ILE A 56 3.60 -19.31 2.47
C ILE A 56 2.94 -19.17 3.84
N GLU A 57 3.35 -18.19 4.66
CA GLU A 57 2.71 -17.89 5.94
C GLU A 57 1.22 -17.58 5.77
N SER A 58 0.85 -16.83 4.74
CA SER A 58 -0.55 -16.51 4.45
C SER A 58 -1.38 -17.78 4.19
N ILE A 59 -0.83 -18.75 3.48
CA ILE A 59 -1.48 -20.04 3.23
C ILE A 59 -1.65 -20.83 4.54
N LEU A 60 -0.59 -20.90 5.36
CA LEU A 60 -0.63 -21.60 6.66
C LEU A 60 -1.62 -20.98 7.65
N LEU A 61 -1.84 -19.67 7.55
CA LEU A 61 -2.84 -18.94 8.35
C LEU A 61 -4.27 -19.10 7.82
N GLY A 62 -4.46 -19.78 6.68
CA GLY A 62 -5.78 -19.99 6.07
C GLY A 62 -6.31 -18.78 5.30
N TYR A 63 -5.48 -17.77 5.02
CA TYR A 63 -5.91 -16.66 4.18
C TYR A 63 -6.17 -17.13 2.76
N ARG A 64 -7.38 -16.85 2.26
CA ARG A 64 -7.70 -17.13 0.87
C ARG A 64 -6.84 -16.25 -0.04
N ILE A 65 -6.14 -16.88 -0.97
CA ILE A 65 -5.30 -16.19 -1.94
C ILE A 65 -6.12 -15.86 -3.20
N PRO A 66 -5.74 -14.85 -3.99
CA PRO A 66 -6.41 -14.62 -5.27
C PRO A 66 -6.34 -15.91 -6.15
N PRO A 67 -7.23 -16.09 -7.14
CA PRO A 67 -7.21 -17.28 -7.98
C PRO A 67 -5.98 -17.31 -8.91
N ILE A 68 -5.61 -18.50 -9.36
CA ILE A 68 -4.69 -18.69 -10.50
C ILE A 68 -5.56 -18.74 -11.75
N ILE A 69 -5.26 -17.88 -12.73
CA ILE A 69 -6.00 -17.82 -13.99
C ILE A 69 -5.26 -18.69 -15.00
N ILE A 70 -5.96 -19.65 -15.59
CA ILE A 70 -5.39 -20.58 -16.57
C ILE A 70 -6.18 -20.56 -17.88
N PHE A 71 -5.47 -20.71 -18.99
CA PHE A 71 -6.05 -21.05 -20.28
C PHE A 71 -5.93 -22.55 -20.50
N SER A 72 -6.98 -23.19 -21.00
CA SER A 72 -7.00 -24.62 -21.28
C SER A 72 -7.21 -24.86 -22.76
N ARG A 73 -6.30 -25.65 -23.34
CA ARG A 73 -6.39 -26.10 -24.73
C ARG A 73 -6.14 -27.59 -24.86
N ARG A 74 -6.50 -28.14 -26.01
CA ARG A 74 -6.17 -29.53 -26.37
C ARG A 74 -5.04 -29.51 -27.40
N VAL A 75 -3.94 -30.17 -27.08
CA VAL A 75 -2.82 -30.37 -28.01
C VAL A 75 -2.66 -31.87 -28.20
N ASN A 76 -2.83 -32.35 -29.43
CA ASN A 76 -2.78 -33.77 -29.78
C ASN A 76 -3.71 -34.62 -28.88
N GLY A 77 -4.95 -34.17 -28.68
CA GLY A 77 -5.95 -34.82 -27.84
C GLY A 77 -5.70 -34.73 -26.33
N LYS A 78 -4.55 -34.20 -25.87
CA LYS A 78 -4.20 -34.04 -24.44
C LYS A 78 -4.52 -32.63 -23.96
N LYS A 79 -5.09 -32.52 -22.76
CA LYS A 79 -5.30 -31.23 -22.10
C LYS A 79 -3.95 -30.60 -21.72
N ARG A 80 -3.78 -29.33 -22.07
CA ARG A 80 -2.66 -28.47 -21.67
C ARG A 80 -3.23 -27.22 -21.03
N PHE A 81 -2.55 -26.76 -19.98
CA PHE A 81 -2.88 -25.54 -19.27
C PHE A 81 -1.76 -24.54 -19.47
N GLU A 82 -2.11 -23.28 -19.68
CA GLU A 82 -1.17 -22.16 -19.67
C GLU A 82 -1.59 -21.24 -18.52
N ILE A 83 -0.66 -20.86 -17.65
CA ILE A 83 -0.94 -19.88 -16.60
C ILE A 83 -1.01 -18.50 -17.26
N ILE A 84 -2.15 -17.82 -17.15
CA ILE A 84 -2.33 -16.44 -17.59
C ILE A 84 -1.91 -15.47 -16.47
N ASP A 85 -2.43 -15.67 -15.25
CA ASP A 85 -2.09 -14.87 -14.07
C ASP A 85 -1.86 -15.77 -12.85
N GLY A 86 -0.99 -15.34 -11.95
CA GLY A 86 -0.66 -16.07 -10.73
C GLY A 86 0.60 -16.91 -10.78
N ARG A 87 1.43 -16.81 -11.84
CA ARG A 87 2.71 -17.52 -11.95
C ARG A 87 3.57 -17.45 -10.71
N GLN A 88 3.77 -16.25 -10.15
CA GLN A 88 4.62 -16.09 -8.96
C GLN A 88 4.07 -16.89 -7.77
N ARG A 89 2.75 -16.93 -7.60
CA ARG A 89 2.07 -17.69 -6.53
C ARG A 89 2.23 -19.19 -6.76
N TYR A 90 1.91 -19.66 -7.97
CA TYR A 90 2.08 -21.05 -8.38
C TYR A 90 3.53 -21.53 -8.18
N GLU A 91 4.50 -20.77 -8.69
CA GLU A 91 5.92 -21.10 -8.62
C GLU A 91 6.45 -21.05 -7.19
N THR A 92 6.00 -20.10 -6.34
CA THR A 92 6.37 -20.09 -4.92
C THR A 92 5.88 -21.33 -4.18
N ILE A 93 4.61 -21.72 -4.34
CA ILE A 93 4.06 -22.96 -3.75
C ILE A 93 4.89 -24.14 -4.22
N PHE A 94 5.04 -24.28 -5.53
CA PHE A 94 5.78 -25.37 -6.15
C PHE A 94 7.23 -25.47 -5.62
N ARG A 95 7.96 -24.35 -5.59
CA ARG A 95 9.34 -24.32 -5.10
C ARG A 95 9.44 -24.65 -3.61
N TYR A 96 8.46 -24.24 -2.81
CA TYR A 96 8.47 -24.53 -1.39
C TYR A 96 8.16 -26.00 -1.12
N MET A 97 7.12 -26.54 -1.76
CA MET A 97 6.74 -27.97 -1.71
C MET A 97 7.87 -28.89 -2.18
N GLU A 98 8.69 -28.47 -3.15
CA GLU A 98 9.91 -29.21 -3.56
C GLU A 98 11.15 -28.88 -2.70
N ASN A 99 10.94 -28.35 -1.50
CA ASN A 99 11.99 -28.07 -0.51
C ASN A 99 13.09 -27.09 -0.99
N ARG A 100 12.84 -26.27 -2.02
CA ARG A 100 13.89 -25.51 -2.73
C ARG A 100 14.36 -24.25 -1.99
N PHE A 101 13.58 -23.70 -1.06
CA PHE A 101 14.01 -22.54 -0.26
C PHE A 101 13.49 -22.59 1.19
N PRO A 102 14.24 -22.04 2.16
CA PRO A 102 13.78 -21.91 3.55
C PRO A 102 13.01 -20.60 3.79
N LEU A 103 12.17 -20.57 4.81
CA LEU A 103 11.46 -19.35 5.21
C LEU A 103 12.38 -18.31 5.87
N THR A 104 12.13 -17.02 5.62
CA THR A 104 12.95 -15.91 6.12
C THR A 104 12.25 -15.18 7.25
N LYS A 105 12.99 -14.77 8.29
CA LYS A 105 12.44 -14.09 9.49
C LYS A 105 11.60 -12.85 9.11
N LYS A 106 12.09 -12.06 8.15
CA LYS A 106 11.42 -10.84 7.67
C LYS A 106 10.11 -11.07 6.90
N GLY A 107 9.88 -12.29 6.43
CA GLY A 107 8.62 -12.66 5.78
C GLY A 107 7.63 -13.34 6.71
N LEU A 108 7.96 -13.51 7.99
CA LEU A 108 7.13 -14.21 8.98
C LEU A 108 6.70 -13.21 10.06
N ASN A 109 5.41 -13.12 10.32
CA ASN A 109 4.82 -12.25 11.35
C ASN A 109 4.19 -13.03 12.50
N VAL A 110 3.76 -14.27 12.25
CA VAL A 110 3.07 -15.14 13.21
C VAL A 110 3.90 -16.40 13.44
N TYR A 111 4.27 -17.08 12.36
CA TYR A 111 5.05 -18.33 12.43
C TYR A 111 6.56 -18.04 12.40
N VAL A 112 7.03 -17.11 13.23
CA VAL A 112 8.43 -16.63 13.25
C VAL A 112 9.42 -17.76 13.56
N ASP A 113 8.98 -18.74 14.33
CA ASP A 113 9.66 -19.98 14.69
C ASP A 113 9.95 -20.90 13.49
N LEU A 114 9.22 -20.74 12.38
CA LEU A 114 9.51 -21.44 11.13
C LEU A 114 10.68 -20.82 10.35
N HIS A 115 11.35 -19.80 10.89
CA HIS A 115 12.54 -19.23 10.27
C HIS A 115 13.60 -20.32 9.99
N LYS A 116 14.15 -20.28 8.77
CA LYS A 116 15.12 -21.23 8.21
C LYS A 116 14.56 -22.63 7.91
N ARG A 117 13.29 -22.91 8.22
CA ARG A 117 12.63 -24.18 7.89
C ARG A 117 12.23 -24.23 6.41
N ARG A 118 12.45 -25.37 5.77
CA ARG A 118 11.91 -25.75 4.48
C ARG A 118 10.69 -26.67 4.70
N PHE A 119 9.98 -27.01 3.63
CA PHE A 119 8.76 -27.85 3.72
C PHE A 119 8.99 -29.16 4.47
N ASN A 120 10.08 -29.89 4.16
CA ASN A 120 10.39 -31.16 4.82
C ASN A 120 10.89 -31.00 6.27
N ASP A 121 11.20 -29.78 6.70
CA ASP A 121 11.61 -29.49 8.07
C ASP A 121 10.42 -29.12 8.98
N LEU A 122 9.20 -29.07 8.42
CA LEU A 122 7.97 -28.74 9.14
C LEU A 122 7.38 -29.98 9.79
N ASP A 123 6.67 -29.80 10.90
CA ASP A 123 5.86 -30.84 11.53
C ASP A 123 4.72 -31.29 10.60
N ASP A 124 4.31 -32.56 10.69
CA ASP A 124 3.32 -33.18 9.80
C ASP A 124 2.02 -32.36 9.72
N ASP A 125 1.51 -31.86 10.85
CA ASP A 125 0.31 -31.01 10.88
C ASP A 125 0.43 -29.75 10.01
N ILE A 126 1.63 -29.14 9.94
CA ILE A 126 1.87 -27.93 9.14
C ILE A 126 2.03 -28.31 7.66
N GLN A 127 2.66 -29.45 7.37
CA GLN A 127 2.77 -29.99 6.01
C GLN A 127 1.39 -30.29 5.43
N ASP A 128 0.52 -30.94 6.21
CA ASP A 128 -0.85 -31.28 5.82
C ASP A 128 -1.67 -30.02 5.58
N ARG A 129 -1.61 -29.04 6.51
CA ARG A 129 -2.24 -27.73 6.33
C ARG A 129 -1.86 -27.06 5.02
N LEU A 130 -0.58 -27.10 4.64
CA LEU A 130 -0.14 -26.52 3.38
C LEU A 130 -0.64 -27.34 2.18
N SER A 131 -0.58 -28.66 2.25
CA SER A 131 -0.90 -29.59 1.17
C SER A 131 -2.40 -29.61 0.83
N GLU A 132 -3.24 -29.56 1.86
CA GLU A 132 -4.71 -29.58 1.76
C GLU A 132 -5.31 -28.21 1.44
N PHE A 133 -4.53 -27.14 1.59
CA PHE A 133 -5.02 -25.79 1.33
C PHE A 133 -5.59 -25.66 -0.09
N ASN A 134 -6.82 -25.16 -0.19
CA ASN A 134 -7.53 -25.03 -1.45
C ASN A 134 -7.23 -23.71 -2.16
N ILE A 135 -6.85 -23.82 -3.43
CA ILE A 135 -6.59 -22.70 -4.33
C ILE A 135 -7.64 -22.72 -5.43
N THR A 136 -8.26 -21.57 -5.69
CA THR A 136 -9.20 -21.42 -6.80
C THR A 136 -8.45 -21.28 -8.14
N LEU A 137 -8.81 -22.13 -9.09
CA LEU A 137 -8.40 -22.06 -10.49
C LEU A 137 -9.56 -21.53 -11.32
N VAL A 138 -9.38 -20.38 -11.99
CA VAL A 138 -10.34 -19.89 -12.99
C VAL A 138 -9.83 -20.27 -14.36
N LYS A 139 -10.63 -21.03 -15.09
CA LYS A 139 -10.24 -21.62 -16.36
C LYS A 139 -10.98 -20.96 -17.51
N TYR A 140 -10.22 -20.49 -18.49
CA TYR A 140 -10.73 -20.06 -19.78
C TYR A 140 -10.44 -21.13 -20.84
N SER A 141 -11.32 -21.28 -21.82
CA SER A 141 -11.09 -22.09 -23.01
C SER A 141 -11.82 -21.54 -24.22
N LEU A 142 -11.32 -21.92 -25.40
CA LEU A 142 -11.96 -21.65 -26.67
C LEU A 142 -12.36 -22.95 -27.36
N PRO A 143 -13.35 -22.92 -28.27
CA PRO A 143 -13.68 -24.04 -29.14
C PRO A 143 -12.48 -24.45 -30.02
N GLU A 144 -12.48 -25.70 -30.48
CA GLU A 144 -11.51 -26.15 -31.47
C GLU A 144 -11.69 -25.41 -32.80
N GLY A 145 -10.59 -25.14 -33.51
CA GLY A 145 -10.61 -24.47 -34.82
C GLY A 145 -10.39 -22.95 -34.79
N ILE A 146 -10.22 -22.35 -33.61
CA ILE A 146 -9.72 -20.96 -33.50
C ILE A 146 -8.25 -20.91 -33.89
N GLU A 147 -7.88 -19.92 -34.70
CA GLU A 147 -6.48 -19.70 -35.10
C GLU A 147 -5.61 -19.34 -33.90
N GLN A 148 -4.36 -19.81 -33.93
CA GLN A 148 -3.43 -19.64 -32.81
C GLN A 148 -3.15 -18.16 -32.50
N ASP A 149 -3.12 -17.29 -33.50
CA ASP A 149 -2.91 -15.85 -33.29
C ASP A 149 -4.09 -15.18 -32.59
N ASP A 150 -5.32 -15.59 -32.92
CA ASP A 150 -6.53 -15.12 -32.25
C ASP A 150 -6.60 -15.63 -30.80
N GLU A 151 -6.25 -16.91 -30.56
CA GLU A 151 -6.12 -17.48 -29.21
C GLU A 151 -5.09 -16.70 -28.38
N ASN A 152 -3.90 -16.46 -28.92
CA ASN A 152 -2.84 -15.70 -28.27
C ASN A 152 -3.30 -14.28 -27.91
N TYR A 153 -4.04 -13.62 -28.81
CA TYR A 153 -4.61 -12.30 -28.53
C TYR A 153 -5.60 -12.34 -27.37
N VAL A 154 -6.50 -13.34 -27.35
CA VAL A 154 -7.48 -13.52 -26.26
C VAL A 154 -6.77 -13.71 -24.92
N ILE A 155 -5.76 -14.58 -24.87
CA ILE A 155 -4.96 -14.83 -23.67
C ILE A 155 -4.31 -13.53 -23.17
N GLN A 156 -3.65 -12.78 -24.06
CA GLN A 156 -3.02 -11.51 -23.71
C GLN A 156 -4.03 -10.49 -23.18
N GLU A 157 -5.23 -10.44 -23.75
CA GLU A 157 -6.26 -9.50 -23.34
C GLU A 157 -6.90 -9.87 -22.00
N ILE A 158 -7.10 -11.17 -21.71
CA ILE A 158 -7.48 -11.66 -20.37
C ILE A 158 -6.40 -11.25 -19.35
N PHE A 159 -5.12 -11.47 -19.66
CA PHE A 159 -4.01 -11.07 -18.81
C PHE A 159 -4.02 -9.56 -18.51
N ARG A 160 -4.20 -8.74 -19.54
CA ARG A 160 -4.25 -7.27 -19.40
C ARG A 160 -5.43 -6.82 -18.54
N ARG A 161 -6.62 -7.40 -18.74
CA ARG A 161 -7.85 -7.04 -18.00
C ARG A 161 -7.80 -7.43 -16.54
N TYR A 162 -7.32 -8.64 -16.25
CA TYR A 162 -7.17 -9.11 -14.88
C TYR A 162 -6.23 -8.19 -14.07
N ASN A 163 -5.15 -7.70 -14.71
CA ASN A 163 -4.20 -6.78 -14.10
C ASN A 163 -4.64 -5.30 -14.12
N SER A 164 -5.46 -4.85 -15.08
CA SER A 164 -5.84 -3.43 -15.22
C SER A 164 -6.72 -2.93 -14.06
N GLY A 165 -7.53 -3.82 -13.48
CA GLY A 165 -8.34 -3.55 -12.29
C GLY A 165 -7.55 -3.57 -10.98
N ILE A 166 -6.30 -4.06 -10.99
CA ILE A 166 -5.43 -4.13 -9.80
C ILE A 166 -4.62 -2.84 -9.73
N THR A 167 -4.87 -2.05 -8.69
CA THR A 167 -4.11 -0.82 -8.46
C THR A 167 -3.10 -1.07 -7.35
N LYS A 168 -1.81 -0.91 -7.64
CA LYS A 168 -0.73 -1.10 -6.65
C LYS A 168 -0.98 -0.25 -5.40
N MET A 169 -0.87 -0.84 -4.21
CA MET A 169 -0.92 -0.09 -2.96
C MET A 169 0.29 0.85 -2.86
N ARG A 170 0.04 2.09 -2.43
CA ARG A 170 1.08 3.05 -2.08
C ARG A 170 1.56 2.74 -0.67
N THR A 171 2.78 3.14 -0.33
CA THR A 171 3.33 2.97 1.04
C THR A 171 2.41 3.55 2.10
N ILE A 172 1.82 4.72 1.84
CA ILE A 172 0.85 5.37 2.73
C ILE A 172 -0.43 4.54 2.95
N ASP A 173 -0.84 3.74 1.96
CA ASP A 173 -2.03 2.90 2.08
C ASP A 173 -1.73 1.72 3.02
N ASN A 174 -0.52 1.15 2.95
CA ASN A 174 -0.09 0.08 3.86
C ASN A 174 0.04 0.59 5.31
N GLU A 175 0.69 1.74 5.48
CA GLU A 175 0.89 2.31 6.81
C GLU A 175 -0.43 2.72 7.46
N ARG A 176 -1.41 3.22 6.69
CA ARG A 176 -2.76 3.51 7.23
C ARG A 176 -3.38 2.29 7.90
N ALA A 177 -3.31 1.13 7.25
CA ALA A 177 -3.83 -0.11 7.81
C ALA A 177 -3.02 -0.60 9.00
N GLU A 178 -1.69 -0.45 8.94
CA GLU A 178 -0.78 -0.88 10.00
C GLU A 178 -0.96 -0.10 11.31
N TYR A 179 -1.10 1.22 11.25
CA TYR A 179 -1.18 2.09 12.44
C TYR A 179 -2.61 2.51 12.81
N ILE A 180 -3.64 1.81 12.32
CA ILE A 180 -5.05 2.19 12.58
C ILE A 180 -5.40 2.19 14.08
N ASP A 181 -4.83 1.23 14.82
CA ASP A 181 -5.12 1.04 16.25
C ASP A 181 -4.08 1.67 17.19
N ASN A 182 -3.07 2.33 16.64
CA ASN A 182 -2.01 2.99 17.39
C ASN A 182 -2.54 4.27 18.09
N GLY A 183 -2.28 4.39 19.40
CA GLY A 183 -2.84 5.43 20.26
C GLY A 183 -2.36 6.83 19.89
N LEU A 184 -1.05 6.98 19.69
CA LEU A 184 -0.39 8.20 19.26
C LEU A 184 -0.81 8.61 17.85
N ASN A 185 -0.89 7.66 16.91
CA ASN A 185 -1.33 7.92 15.54
C ASN A 185 -2.78 8.43 15.50
N ARG A 186 -3.67 7.84 16.31
CA ARG A 186 -5.07 8.27 16.45
C ARG A 186 -5.18 9.64 17.13
N TYR A 187 -4.39 9.88 18.17
CA TYR A 187 -4.37 11.16 18.88
C TYR A 187 -3.89 12.29 17.96
N LEU A 188 -2.78 12.08 17.26
CA LEU A 188 -2.24 12.99 16.27
C LEU A 188 -3.24 13.29 15.15
N GLU A 189 -3.97 12.28 14.66
CA GLU A 189 -5.02 12.50 13.67
C GLU A 189 -6.06 13.50 14.17
N ARG A 190 -6.56 13.33 15.40
CA ARG A 190 -7.54 14.25 16.00
C ARG A 190 -6.96 15.65 16.16
N PHE A 191 -5.70 15.75 16.58
CA PHE A 191 -5.01 17.02 16.71
C PHE A 191 -4.87 17.76 15.37
N ILE A 192 -4.44 17.06 14.31
CA ILE A 192 -4.32 17.61 12.95
C ILE A 192 -5.69 18.07 12.45
N ARG A 193 -6.73 17.25 12.60
CA ARG A 193 -8.10 17.57 12.14
C ARG A 193 -8.64 18.84 12.78
N ARG A 194 -8.40 19.05 14.08
CA ARG A 194 -8.80 20.26 14.81
C ARG A 194 -8.05 21.51 14.35
N ASN A 195 -6.83 21.34 13.83
CA ASN A 195 -5.93 22.44 13.44
C ASN A 195 -5.68 22.45 11.92
N ILE A 196 -6.61 21.93 11.11
CA ILE A 196 -6.30 21.56 9.73
C ILE A 196 -5.86 22.72 8.86
N ASP A 197 -6.44 23.91 9.01
CA ASP A 197 -6.10 25.06 8.17
C ASP A 197 -4.63 25.47 8.36
N ARG A 198 -4.22 25.54 9.64
CA ARG A 198 -2.83 25.81 10.04
C ARG A 198 -1.88 24.74 9.50
N TYR A 199 -2.23 23.47 9.66
CA TYR A 199 -1.39 22.36 9.21
C TYR A 199 -1.32 22.27 7.68
N SER A 200 -2.43 22.47 6.99
CA SER A 200 -2.51 22.42 5.53
C SER A 200 -1.51 23.37 4.88
N ASP A 201 -1.45 24.62 5.35
CA ASP A 201 -0.60 25.64 4.74
C ASP A 201 0.86 25.48 5.14
N ARG A 202 1.15 25.35 6.45
CA ARG A 202 2.52 25.20 6.96
C ARG A 202 3.19 23.95 6.43
N TYR A 203 2.51 22.82 6.47
CA TYR A 203 3.06 21.56 6.04
C TYR A 203 3.23 21.48 4.53
N SER A 204 2.28 22.04 3.76
CA SER A 204 2.45 22.13 2.31
C SER A 204 3.60 23.01 1.89
N ILE A 205 4.02 23.95 2.73
CA ILE A 205 5.21 24.76 2.52
C ILE A 205 6.47 23.98 2.89
N LEU A 206 6.45 23.30 4.03
CA LEU A 206 7.62 22.62 4.59
C LEU A 206 7.98 21.30 3.88
N PHE A 207 6.98 20.50 3.50
CA PHE A 207 7.20 19.11 3.07
C PHE A 207 6.67 18.79 1.67
N PHE A 208 5.94 19.72 1.03
CA PHE A 208 5.41 19.54 -0.31
C PHE A 208 5.85 20.66 -1.28
N ALA A 209 6.03 20.32 -2.56
CA ALA A 209 6.25 21.32 -3.61
C ALA A 209 4.91 22.04 -3.95
N ARG A 210 4.98 23.28 -4.49
CA ARG A 210 3.80 24.12 -4.84
C ARG A 210 2.70 23.38 -5.62
N THR A 211 3.05 22.42 -6.48
CA THR A 211 2.10 21.60 -7.26
C THR A 211 1.20 20.68 -6.42
N LYS A 212 1.49 20.49 -5.12
CA LYS A 212 0.71 19.65 -4.20
C LYS A 212 0.00 20.42 -3.07
N ARG A 213 0.09 21.75 -2.99
CA ARG A 213 -0.63 22.56 -1.97
C ARG A 213 -2.14 22.33 -1.98
N ASN A 214 -2.71 22.18 -3.17
CA ASN A 214 -4.14 21.88 -3.32
C ASN A 214 -4.47 20.39 -3.08
N ALA A 215 -3.46 19.50 -2.95
CA ALA A 215 -3.70 18.06 -2.78
C ALA A 215 -4.18 17.70 -1.36
N LEU A 216 -3.74 18.44 -0.33
CA LEU A 216 -4.30 18.36 1.03
C LEU A 216 -5.77 18.83 1.06
N ARG A 217 -6.10 19.89 0.31
CA ARG A 217 -7.49 20.37 0.17
C ARG A 217 -8.38 19.41 -0.65
N ASN A 218 -7.84 18.78 -1.70
CA ASN A 218 -8.62 17.95 -2.64
C ASN A 218 -8.74 16.46 -2.22
N SER A 219 -7.92 15.99 -1.28
CA SER A 219 -7.98 14.63 -0.72
C SER A 219 -7.59 14.64 0.75
N TYR A 220 -8.39 15.33 1.56
CA TYR A 220 -8.21 15.56 3.00
C TYR A 220 -7.67 14.34 3.76
N ARG A 221 -8.24 13.16 3.48
CA ARG A 221 -7.86 11.89 4.11
C ARG A 221 -6.44 11.42 3.76
N ASP A 222 -6.04 11.52 2.49
CA ASP A 222 -4.69 11.13 2.09
C ASP A 222 -3.64 12.14 2.57
N GLY A 223 -4.00 13.42 2.65
CA GLY A 223 -3.13 14.46 3.17
C GLY A 223 -2.82 14.28 4.67
N ILE A 224 -3.82 13.92 5.48
CA ILE A 224 -3.62 13.59 6.90
C ILE A 224 -2.72 12.38 7.08
N GLU A 225 -2.87 11.34 6.28
CA GLU A 225 -1.98 10.18 6.40
C GLU A 225 -0.53 10.50 6.01
N GLU A 226 -0.32 11.36 5.02
CA GLU A 226 1.02 11.83 4.67
C GLU A 226 1.64 12.59 5.85
N LEU A 227 0.85 13.43 6.52
CA LEU A 227 1.23 14.12 7.76
C LEU A 227 1.64 13.15 8.87
N LYS A 228 0.80 12.15 9.14
CA LYS A 228 1.09 11.12 10.15
C LYS A 228 2.37 10.35 9.80
N ARG A 229 2.63 10.07 8.52
CA ARG A 229 3.88 9.45 8.08
C ARG A 229 5.10 10.31 8.36
N ILE A 230 5.05 11.61 8.08
CA ILE A 230 6.17 12.49 8.39
C ILE A 230 6.34 12.64 9.90
N PHE A 231 5.25 12.74 10.66
CA PHE A 231 5.33 12.71 12.12
C PHE A 231 6.08 11.46 12.61
N ARG A 232 5.67 10.25 12.20
CA ARG A 232 6.33 9.00 12.60
C ARG A 232 7.84 9.04 12.32
N ARG A 233 8.20 9.52 11.13
CA ARG A 233 9.60 9.70 10.73
C ARG A 233 10.34 10.70 11.64
N LEU A 234 9.76 11.88 11.88
CA LEU A 234 10.37 12.94 12.69
C LEU A 234 10.36 12.63 14.19
N TYR A 235 9.45 11.79 14.64
CA TYR A 235 9.38 11.34 16.03
C TYR A 235 10.55 10.41 16.37
N VAL A 236 11.05 9.64 15.40
CA VAL A 236 12.12 8.66 15.63
C VAL A 236 13.50 9.19 15.27
N ILE A 237 13.60 10.21 14.40
CA ILE A 237 14.88 10.66 13.82
C ILE A 237 15.96 11.07 14.85
N HIS A 238 15.58 11.68 15.97
CA HIS A 238 16.51 12.09 17.05
C HIS A 238 16.76 10.99 18.09
N ARG A 239 16.05 9.86 17.99
CA ARG A 239 16.19 8.70 18.88
C ARG A 239 17.17 7.65 18.31
N LEU A 240 17.75 7.92 17.14
CA LEU A 240 18.70 7.04 16.45
C LEU A 240 19.99 7.79 16.08
N PRO A 241 21.16 7.12 16.07
CA PRO A 241 22.37 7.67 15.46
C PRO A 241 22.13 8.00 13.98
N ILE A 242 22.59 9.16 13.50
CA ILE A 242 22.32 9.63 12.13
C ILE A 242 22.74 8.58 11.10
N LYS A 243 23.95 8.01 11.24
CA LYS A 243 24.47 6.98 10.32
C LYS A 243 23.52 5.78 10.25
N ARG A 244 23.01 5.32 11.39
CA ARG A 244 22.08 4.18 11.48
C ARG A 244 20.70 4.52 10.90
N TYR A 245 20.18 5.70 11.20
CA TYR A 245 18.93 6.19 10.61
C TYR A 245 19.00 6.26 9.08
N LEU A 246 20.13 6.73 8.53
CA LEU A 246 20.35 6.82 7.09
C LEU A 246 20.53 5.46 6.40
N SER A 247 21.13 4.48 7.09
CA SER A 247 21.40 3.14 6.55
C SER A 247 20.28 2.12 6.77
N GLN A 248 19.43 2.27 7.79
CA GLN A 248 18.40 1.29 8.16
C GLN A 248 17.00 1.93 8.35
N PRO A 249 16.31 2.33 7.26
CA PRO A 249 14.99 2.98 7.36
C PRO A 249 13.93 2.13 8.07
N THR A 250 14.03 0.79 7.99
CA THR A 250 13.11 -0.15 8.63
C THR A 250 13.21 -0.15 10.16
N LEU A 251 14.35 0.26 10.73
CA LEU A 251 14.53 0.34 12.18
C LEU A 251 13.66 1.44 12.81
N SER A 252 13.38 2.50 12.05
CA SER A 252 12.54 3.61 12.51
C SER A 252 11.12 3.15 12.82
N LYS A 253 10.65 2.11 12.12
CA LYS A 253 9.33 1.51 12.34
C LYS A 253 9.27 0.79 13.68
N ASN A 254 10.18 -0.14 13.93
CA ASN A 254 10.17 -0.95 15.16
C ASN A 254 10.23 -0.08 16.42
N ILE A 255 10.98 1.03 16.36
CA ILE A 255 11.08 1.99 17.47
C ILE A 255 9.77 2.79 17.63
N PHE A 256 9.11 3.17 16.55
CA PHE A 256 7.81 3.84 16.66
C PHE A 256 6.78 2.91 17.31
N ASP A 257 6.76 1.65 16.90
CA ASP A 257 5.83 0.64 17.42
C ASP A 257 6.03 0.38 18.92
N SER A 258 7.28 0.29 19.39
CA SER A 258 7.58 0.06 20.81
C SER A 258 7.26 1.25 21.71
N LEU A 259 7.22 2.47 21.16
CA LEU A 259 6.96 3.68 21.93
C LEU A 259 5.46 3.95 22.15
N ASP A 260 4.58 3.43 21.29
CA ASP A 260 3.14 3.67 21.41
C ASP A 260 2.46 2.82 22.50
N THR A 261 2.98 1.62 22.77
CA THR A 261 2.35 0.64 23.66
C THR A 261 2.24 1.08 25.12
N GLU A 262 2.92 2.17 25.52
CA GLU A 262 3.05 2.60 26.92
C GLU A 262 2.55 4.04 27.19
N MET A 263 1.91 4.71 26.23
CA MET A 263 1.59 6.15 26.36
C MET A 263 0.28 6.44 27.09
N SER A 264 0.35 7.23 28.18
CA SER A 264 -0.83 7.86 28.80
C SER A 264 -1.34 9.06 27.99
N ARG A 265 -2.56 9.54 28.25
CA ARG A 265 -3.10 10.75 27.58
C ARG A 265 -2.23 11.99 27.78
N GLU A 266 -1.69 12.17 28.98
CA GLU A 266 -0.81 13.29 29.30
C GLU A 266 0.50 13.22 28.51
N MET A 267 1.07 12.01 28.36
CA MET A 267 2.26 11.79 27.53
C MET A 267 1.97 12.10 26.04
N LEU A 268 0.80 11.71 25.54
CA LEU A 268 0.35 12.02 24.18
C LEU A 268 0.25 13.53 23.96
N ASP A 269 -0.32 14.26 24.92
CA ASP A 269 -0.41 15.73 24.87
C ASP A 269 0.98 16.38 24.81
N ILE A 270 1.91 15.94 25.67
CA ILE A 270 3.28 16.46 25.70
C ILE A 270 3.98 16.23 24.36
N GLU A 271 3.92 15.02 23.81
CA GLU A 271 4.64 14.68 22.57
C GLU A 271 4.06 15.38 21.35
N VAL A 272 2.73 15.47 21.21
CA VAL A 272 2.10 16.16 20.08
C VAL A 272 2.26 17.67 20.17
N ASN A 273 2.17 18.29 21.36
CA ASN A 273 2.43 19.72 21.52
C ASN A 273 3.91 20.07 21.28
N SER A 274 4.83 19.21 21.74
CA SER A 274 6.26 19.30 21.44
C SER A 274 6.53 19.27 19.93
N PHE A 275 5.87 18.35 19.22
CA PHE A 275 5.93 18.28 17.75
C PHE A 275 5.41 19.56 17.09
N ASP A 276 4.22 20.03 17.49
CA ASP A 276 3.59 21.26 16.96
C ASP A 276 4.52 22.47 17.13
N ARG A 277 5.10 22.65 18.33
CA ARG A 277 5.99 23.76 18.64
C ARG A 277 7.26 23.75 17.78
N LYS A 278 7.83 22.58 17.54
CA LYS A 278 9.02 22.46 16.68
C LYS A 278 8.70 22.74 15.21
N ILE A 279 7.55 22.27 14.72
CA ILE A 279 7.06 22.61 13.38
C ILE A 279 6.89 24.12 13.22
N ASP A 280 6.41 24.82 14.24
CA ASP A 280 6.29 26.27 14.21
C ASP A 280 7.61 26.98 14.05
N ILE A 281 8.60 26.63 14.87
CA ILE A 281 9.91 27.28 14.84
C ILE A 281 10.56 27.07 13.46
N VAL A 282 10.49 25.85 12.93
CA VAL A 282 10.98 25.53 11.59
C VAL A 282 10.24 26.34 10.52
N TYR A 283 8.91 26.38 10.55
CA TYR A 283 8.11 27.13 9.59
C TYR A 283 8.41 28.64 9.64
N GLU A 284 8.37 29.24 10.83
CA GLU A 284 8.56 30.67 11.03
C GLU A 284 9.98 31.14 10.65
N THR A 285 10.96 30.26 10.77
CA THR A 285 12.34 30.52 10.35
C THR A 285 12.49 30.38 8.84
N LEU A 286 12.04 29.26 8.28
CA LEU A 286 12.24 28.96 6.86
C LEU A 286 11.31 29.78 5.95
N LYS A 287 10.18 30.30 6.44
CA LYS A 287 9.31 31.17 5.64
C LYS A 287 9.97 32.48 5.23
N VAL A 288 10.99 32.96 5.95
CA VAL A 288 11.75 34.14 5.53
C VAL A 288 12.54 33.86 4.25
N LEU A 289 13.01 32.61 4.07
CA LEU A 289 13.69 32.16 2.84
C LEU A 289 12.73 32.02 1.66
N ILE A 290 11.42 31.97 1.92
CA ILE A 290 10.40 31.78 0.89
C ILE A 290 10.15 33.08 0.12
N ASP A 291 10.10 34.20 0.84
CA ASP A 291 9.70 35.50 0.28
C ASP A 291 10.79 36.15 -0.60
N GLU A 292 12.01 35.60 -0.62
CA GLU A 292 13.17 36.13 -1.36
C GLU A 292 13.43 35.45 -2.74
N GLU A 293 12.39 35.12 -3.54
CA GLU A 293 12.54 34.46 -4.87
C GLU A 293 13.06 33.00 -4.84
N TYR A 294 13.33 32.51 -3.64
CA TYR A 294 13.97 31.24 -3.32
C TYR A 294 12.97 30.13 -2.92
N PHE A 295 11.68 30.46 -2.87
CA PHE A 295 10.56 29.62 -2.43
C PHE A 295 10.50 28.20 -3.00
N PHE A 296 10.93 28.00 -4.25
CA PHE A 296 10.69 26.76 -4.97
C PHE A 296 11.53 25.57 -4.49
N LYS A 297 12.36 25.75 -3.46
CA LYS A 297 13.46 24.84 -3.21
C LYS A 297 13.75 24.52 -1.73
N ILE A 298 12.85 24.86 -0.79
CA ILE A 298 12.93 24.29 0.57
C ILE A 298 12.71 22.77 0.45
N ASN A 299 13.77 22.03 0.73
CA ASN A 299 13.78 20.58 0.65
C ASN A 299 13.13 20.00 1.92
N ARG A 300 12.25 19.00 1.76
CA ARG A 300 11.69 18.22 2.89
C ARG A 300 12.76 17.72 3.87
N GLU A 301 13.97 17.48 3.36
CA GLU A 301 15.11 17.00 4.14
C GLU A 301 15.73 18.12 4.97
N LEU A 302 15.79 19.36 4.46
CA LEU A 302 16.21 20.53 5.24
C LEU A 302 15.28 20.72 6.45
N THR A 303 13.97 20.66 6.21
CA THR A 303 12.97 20.72 7.28
C THR A 303 13.13 19.60 8.28
N ALA A 304 13.36 18.36 7.82
CA ALA A 304 13.52 17.22 8.71
C ALA A 304 14.76 17.33 9.60
N VAL A 305 15.89 17.79 9.04
CA VAL A 305 17.13 18.00 9.78
C VAL A 305 17.00 19.17 10.76
N PHE A 306 16.35 20.26 10.38
CA PHE A 306 16.10 21.36 11.31
C PHE A 306 15.19 20.93 12.47
N TYR A 307 14.09 20.23 12.17
CA TYR A 307 13.25 19.66 13.21
C TYR A 307 14.03 18.73 14.16
N TRP A 308 14.92 17.91 13.59
CA TRP A 308 15.81 17.04 14.36
C TRP A 308 16.71 17.82 15.31
N SER A 309 17.33 18.93 14.87
CA SER A 309 18.22 19.71 15.74
C SER A 309 17.48 20.38 16.89
N LEU A 310 16.23 20.80 16.68
CA LEU A 310 15.36 21.25 17.78
C LEU A 310 15.08 20.12 18.78
N SER A 311 14.94 18.88 18.30
CA SER A 311 14.72 17.74 19.19
C SER A 311 15.96 17.41 20.04
N ILE A 312 17.16 17.69 19.51
CA ILE A 312 18.42 17.61 20.28
C ILE A 312 18.46 18.65 21.38
N LEU A 313 18.17 19.93 21.07
CA LEU A 313 18.10 20.99 22.07
C LEU A 313 17.19 20.59 23.24
N GLN A 314 16.00 20.05 22.92
CA GLN A 314 15.05 19.61 23.92
C GLN A 314 15.59 18.45 24.78
N GLN A 315 16.28 17.46 24.19
CA GLN A 315 16.91 16.37 24.94
C GLN A 315 18.01 16.86 25.89
N GLU A 316 18.76 17.88 25.49
CA GLU A 316 19.77 18.54 26.33
C GLU A 316 19.15 19.48 27.38
N ALA A 317 17.81 19.57 27.43
CA ALA A 317 17.04 20.50 28.26
C ALA A 317 17.34 21.98 27.97
N ILE A 318 17.67 22.31 26.72
CA ILE A 318 17.88 23.67 26.23
C ILE A 318 16.56 24.22 25.67
N PRO A 319 16.11 25.41 26.11
CA PRO A 319 14.89 26.04 25.61
C PRO A 319 14.91 26.29 24.09
N LEU A 320 13.81 25.95 23.39
CA LEU A 320 13.73 26.08 21.93
C LEU A 320 13.62 27.53 21.43
N ASP A 321 13.20 28.45 22.29
CA ASP A 321 13.09 29.88 22.00
C ASP A 321 14.45 30.54 21.72
N ILE A 322 15.56 29.88 22.07
CA ILE A 322 16.91 30.27 21.66
C ILE A 322 17.04 30.38 20.14
N VAL A 323 16.40 29.48 19.38
CA VAL A 323 16.41 29.49 17.91
C VAL A 323 15.59 30.65 17.37
N GLU A 324 14.51 31.04 18.07
CA GLU A 324 13.71 32.20 17.69
C GLU A 324 14.46 33.51 17.94
N ARG A 325 15.19 33.65 19.06
CA ARG A 325 16.03 34.81 19.35
C ARG A 325 17.18 34.98 18.36
N HIS A 326 17.79 33.87 17.93
CA HIS A 326 18.92 33.84 17.00
C HIS A 326 18.52 33.44 15.57
N ARG A 327 17.29 33.72 15.18
CA ARG A 327 16.73 33.32 13.88
C ARG A 327 17.57 33.83 12.70
N GLU A 328 18.07 35.06 12.80
CA GLU A 328 18.91 35.68 11.76
C GLU A 328 20.21 34.88 11.55
N VAL A 329 20.86 34.44 12.63
CA VAL A 329 22.07 33.60 12.57
C VAL A 329 21.80 32.28 11.87
N VAL A 330 20.65 31.64 12.16
CA VAL A 330 20.24 30.40 11.48
C VAL A 330 20.08 30.63 9.98
N ILE A 331 19.38 31.71 9.60
CA ILE A 331 19.12 32.07 8.21
C ILE A 331 20.43 32.36 7.46
N GLU A 332 21.33 33.13 8.07
CA GLU A 332 22.64 33.46 7.50
C GLU A 332 23.48 32.21 7.25
N GLU A 333 23.57 31.29 8.22
CA GLU A 333 24.35 30.06 8.07
C GLU A 333 23.75 29.09 7.04
N ILE A 334 22.43 29.04 6.92
CA ILE A 334 21.75 28.31 5.83
C ILE A 334 22.13 28.92 4.47
N LYS A 335 22.16 30.26 4.36
CA LYS A 335 22.52 30.98 3.12
C LYS A 335 24.02 30.98 2.82
N ARG A 336 24.88 30.67 3.79
CA ARG A 336 26.34 30.83 3.70
C ARG A 336 26.99 29.88 2.70
N GLY A 337 27.78 30.45 1.78
CA GLY A 337 28.56 29.70 0.78
C GLY A 337 27.68 28.76 -0.04
N ASP A 338 28.14 27.52 -0.23
CA ASP A 338 27.40 26.50 -0.98
C ASP A 338 26.38 25.73 -0.11
N ASN A 339 26.20 26.06 1.17
CA ASN A 339 25.28 25.34 2.06
C ASN A 339 23.86 25.33 1.49
N TYR A 340 23.42 26.49 1.01
CA TYR A 340 22.12 26.65 0.40
C TYR A 340 21.97 25.80 -0.87
N GLN A 341 22.92 25.93 -1.82
CA GLN A 341 22.90 25.19 -3.10
C GLN A 341 22.89 23.66 -2.90
N LYS A 342 23.49 23.14 -1.82
CA LYS A 342 23.49 21.71 -1.46
C LYS A 342 22.12 21.16 -1.05
N PHE A 343 21.20 22.01 -0.56
CA PHE A 343 19.80 21.62 -0.29
C PHE A 343 18.86 21.93 -1.46
N LEU A 344 19.27 22.83 -2.36
CA LEU A 344 18.42 23.47 -3.37
C LEU A 344 18.00 22.59 -4.56
N TYR A 345 18.71 21.51 -4.86
CA TYR A 345 18.36 20.61 -5.94
C TYR A 345 18.97 19.27 -5.59
N ILE A 346 18.22 18.19 -5.79
CA ILE A 346 18.67 16.85 -6.14
C ILE A 346 17.60 15.89 -5.63
N LYS A 347 16.89 15.32 -6.61
CA LYS A 347 15.87 14.29 -6.46
C LYS A 347 16.39 13.03 -5.74
N ASP A 348 17.72 12.90 -5.60
CA ASP A 348 18.46 11.73 -5.12
C ASP A 348 19.65 12.12 -4.23
N MET A 349 19.40 12.65 -3.02
CA MET A 349 20.51 12.89 -2.07
C MET A 349 21.14 11.56 -1.68
N ASN A 350 22.43 11.43 -1.95
CA ASN A 350 23.24 10.32 -1.47
C ASN A 350 23.44 10.41 0.05
N TYR A 351 24.00 9.35 0.63
CA TYR A 351 24.24 9.25 2.07
C TYR A 351 25.05 10.44 2.61
N GLU A 352 26.11 10.85 1.91
CA GLU A 352 27.00 11.94 2.34
C GLU A 352 26.31 13.30 2.35
N SER A 353 25.50 13.62 1.33
CA SER A 353 24.75 14.88 1.28
C SER A 353 23.78 15.00 2.45
N LYS A 354 23.13 13.88 2.84
CA LYS A 354 22.24 13.86 4.00
C LYS A 354 23.03 14.10 5.29
N LEU A 355 24.15 13.40 5.48
CA LEU A 355 24.98 13.52 6.67
C LEU A 355 25.48 14.96 6.88
N ARG A 356 25.96 15.61 5.81
CA ARG A 356 26.40 17.02 5.85
C ARG A 356 25.28 17.98 6.28
N GLY A 357 24.03 17.65 5.96
CA GLY A 357 22.90 18.45 6.42
C GLY A 357 22.79 18.44 7.94
N PHE A 358 22.92 17.26 8.55
CA PHE A 358 22.92 17.12 10.01
C PHE A 358 24.12 17.85 10.66
N GLU A 359 25.32 17.70 10.08
CA GLU A 359 26.52 18.43 10.52
C GLU A 359 26.32 19.95 10.51
N LEU A 360 25.73 20.50 9.45
CA LEU A 360 25.43 21.92 9.36
C LEU A 360 24.54 22.38 10.53
N PHE A 361 23.45 21.68 10.80
CA PHE A 361 22.54 22.09 11.87
C PHE A 361 23.13 21.90 13.27
N LEU A 362 24.01 20.91 13.47
CA LEU A 362 24.79 20.81 14.71
C LEU A 362 25.68 22.03 14.90
N ASN A 363 26.43 22.42 13.88
CA ASN A 363 27.29 23.61 13.93
C ASN A 363 26.49 24.89 14.21
N ILE A 364 25.31 25.04 13.60
CA ILE A 364 24.40 26.16 13.86
C ILE A 364 23.96 26.17 15.33
N ILE A 365 23.53 25.02 15.85
CA ILE A 365 23.08 24.91 17.25
C ILE A 365 24.24 25.19 18.23
N GLU A 366 25.42 24.61 18.00
CA GLU A 366 26.61 24.84 18.82
C GLU A 366 26.98 26.32 18.86
N ARG A 367 26.92 27.01 17.72
CA ARG A 367 27.16 28.46 17.64
C ARG A 367 26.13 29.25 18.45
N ILE A 368 24.84 28.97 18.27
CA ILE A 368 23.75 29.71 18.95
C ILE A 368 23.82 29.51 20.47
N VAL A 369 24.06 28.28 20.91
CA VAL A 369 24.23 27.95 22.34
C VAL A 369 25.46 28.64 22.92
N SER A 370 26.56 28.73 22.16
CA SER A 370 27.79 29.42 22.58
C SER A 370 27.58 30.93 22.73
N LEU A 371 26.78 31.57 21.87
CA LEU A 371 26.46 33.00 21.96
C LEU A 371 25.73 33.35 23.27
N GLU A 372 24.93 32.43 23.80
CA GLU A 372 24.16 32.58 25.04
C GLU A 372 24.91 32.01 26.27
N SER A 373 26.14 31.51 26.08
CA SER A 373 26.95 30.86 27.13
C SER A 373 26.21 29.72 27.87
N ILE A 374 25.31 29.02 27.18
CA ILE A 374 24.53 27.92 27.75
C ILE A 374 25.40 26.66 27.74
N ARG A 375 25.45 25.97 28.89
CA ARG A 375 26.19 24.72 29.02
C ARG A 375 25.40 23.55 28.42
N VAL A 376 25.97 22.89 27.41
CA VAL A 376 25.47 21.61 26.89
C VAL A 376 25.92 20.48 27.83
N LYS A 377 25.04 19.52 28.12
CA LYS A 377 25.37 18.41 29.03
C LYS A 377 26.28 17.38 28.35
N SER A 378 26.14 17.21 27.04
CA SER A 378 26.89 16.24 26.24
C SER A 378 27.70 16.86 25.09
N ASN A 379 28.62 16.08 24.50
CA ASN A 379 29.26 16.46 23.23
C ASN A 379 28.32 16.10 22.08
N LEU A 380 27.70 17.12 21.48
CA LEU A 380 26.66 16.98 20.46
C LEU A 380 27.14 16.18 19.23
N HIS A 381 28.35 16.48 18.73
CA HIS A 381 28.93 15.74 17.60
C HIS A 381 29.12 14.25 17.92
N LYS A 382 29.71 13.94 19.08
CA LYS A 382 30.01 12.55 19.47
C LYS A 382 28.74 11.72 19.67
N LEU A 383 27.71 12.30 20.29
CA LEU A 383 26.47 11.60 20.66
C LEU A 383 25.58 11.32 19.45
N TYR A 384 25.50 12.26 18.51
CA TYR A 384 24.51 12.18 17.42
C TYR A 384 25.10 11.76 16.06
N ILE A 385 26.39 12.02 15.79
CA ILE A 385 27.06 11.60 14.54
C ILE A 385 27.82 10.30 14.71
N GLU A 386 28.59 10.15 15.80
CA GLU A 386 29.63 9.13 15.89
C GLU A 386 29.22 7.86 16.66
N HIS A 387 28.50 7.94 17.79
CA HIS A 387 28.09 6.73 18.52
C HIS A 387 26.88 6.93 19.46
N HIS A 388 25.85 6.10 19.23
CA HIS A 388 25.11 5.48 20.33
C HIS A 388 25.09 3.96 20.07
N GLN A 389 25.86 3.22 20.88
CA GLN A 389 25.54 1.82 21.17
C GLN A 389 24.22 1.89 21.95
N LEU A 390 23.11 1.78 21.23
CA LEU A 390 22.00 1.07 21.81
C LEU A 390 22.48 -0.37 21.86
N ASP A 391 22.55 -0.93 23.07
CA ASP A 391 22.50 -2.38 23.28
C ASP A 391 21.52 -2.94 22.26
N SER A 392 21.88 -4.08 21.66
CA SER A 392 20.96 -4.86 20.86
C SER A 392 19.61 -4.84 21.56
N VAL A 393 18.66 -4.05 21.03
CA VAL A 393 17.26 -4.32 21.31
C VAL A 393 17.12 -5.71 20.74
N ASP A 394 17.14 -6.69 21.64
CA ASP A 394 16.93 -8.08 21.30
C ASP A 394 15.66 -8.09 20.47
N GLU A 395 15.80 -8.27 19.16
CA GLU A 395 14.69 -8.48 18.23
C GLU A 395 14.03 -9.86 18.48
N GLU A 396 14.11 -10.36 19.71
CA GLU A 396 13.70 -11.67 20.19
C GLU A 396 12.47 -11.62 21.11
N SER A 397 11.86 -10.46 21.31
CA SER A 397 10.62 -10.37 22.10
C SER A 397 9.42 -9.91 21.29
N ILE A 398 9.14 -10.56 20.15
CA ILE A 398 7.76 -10.61 19.63
C ILE A 398 7.49 -12.02 19.11
N SER A 399 7.46 -13.00 20.02
CA SER A 399 6.68 -14.21 19.79
C SER A 399 5.20 -13.81 19.84
N ARG A 400 4.62 -13.41 18.71
CA ARG A 400 3.16 -13.33 18.62
C ARG A 400 2.65 -14.76 18.78
N ASN A 401 1.74 -14.96 19.74
CA ASN A 401 1.10 -16.24 19.99
C ASN A 401 0.75 -16.91 18.66
N ARG A 402 1.19 -18.17 18.50
CA ARG A 402 0.75 -19.00 17.37
C ARG A 402 -0.78 -18.94 17.34
N VAL A 403 -1.34 -18.61 16.19
CA VAL A 403 -2.78 -18.67 16.01
C VAL A 403 -3.17 -20.16 16.05
N GLU A 404 -3.88 -20.58 17.10
CA GLU A 404 -4.24 -21.98 17.30
C GLU A 404 -5.13 -22.52 16.16
N GLU A 405 -6.04 -21.68 15.62
CA GLU A 405 -6.92 -22.03 14.50
C GLU A 405 -6.76 -21.13 13.26
N PRO A 406 -6.61 -21.69 12.04
CA PRO A 406 -6.54 -20.90 10.81
C PRO A 406 -7.82 -20.10 10.58
N ILE A 407 -7.67 -19.00 9.84
CA ILE A 407 -8.78 -18.12 9.51
C ILE A 407 -9.78 -18.87 8.62
N ARG A 408 -11.05 -18.89 9.05
CA ARG A 408 -12.14 -19.47 8.26
C ARG A 408 -12.50 -18.53 7.12
N THR A 409 -12.34 -19.00 5.90
CA THR A 409 -12.71 -18.25 4.69
C THR A 409 -13.78 -19.00 3.91
N GLN A 410 -14.64 -18.25 3.21
CA GLN A 410 -15.68 -18.78 2.33
C GLN A 410 -15.57 -18.08 0.99
N LYS A 411 -15.92 -18.78 -0.09
CA LYS A 411 -16.07 -18.20 -1.42
C LYS A 411 -17.55 -18.17 -1.75
N ASN A 412 -18.06 -16.98 -2.03
CA ASN A 412 -19.43 -16.79 -2.48
C ASN A 412 -19.43 -16.12 -3.86
N GLU A 413 -20.34 -16.55 -4.72
CA GLU A 413 -20.65 -15.84 -5.94
C GLU A 413 -21.93 -15.05 -5.72
N ILE A 414 -21.84 -13.73 -5.84
CA ILE A 414 -22.93 -12.80 -5.56
C ILE A 414 -23.05 -11.88 -6.76
N ASP A 415 -24.24 -11.78 -7.35
CA ASP A 415 -24.52 -10.87 -8.45
C ASP A 415 -24.33 -9.40 -8.04
N VAL A 416 -24.03 -8.54 -9.03
CA VAL A 416 -23.79 -7.11 -8.79
C VAL A 416 -24.99 -6.46 -8.13
N TRP A 417 -26.22 -6.82 -8.52
CA TRP A 417 -27.43 -6.27 -7.90
C TRP A 417 -27.48 -6.56 -6.40
N THR A 418 -27.24 -7.79 -5.97
CA THR A 418 -27.26 -8.20 -4.57
C THR A 418 -26.16 -7.50 -3.77
N VAL A 419 -24.98 -7.30 -4.37
CA VAL A 419 -23.92 -6.51 -3.73
C VAL A 419 -24.38 -5.06 -3.50
N LEU A 420 -25.06 -4.45 -4.47
CA LEU A 420 -25.58 -3.09 -4.36
C LEU A 420 -26.70 -2.96 -3.32
N ASP A 421 -27.65 -3.89 -3.27
CA ASP A 421 -28.71 -3.91 -2.25
C ASP A 421 -28.11 -4.01 -0.84
N ASN A 422 -27.07 -4.83 -0.64
CA ASN A 422 -26.36 -4.91 0.63
C ASN A 422 -25.65 -3.59 1.01
N ILE A 423 -25.11 -2.86 0.04
CA ILE A 423 -24.49 -1.55 0.27
C ILE A 423 -25.55 -0.51 0.65
N GLU A 424 -26.67 -0.48 -0.06
CA GLU A 424 -27.78 0.45 0.19
C GLU A 424 -28.37 0.22 1.60
N ARG A 425 -28.56 -1.04 1.98
CA ARG A 425 -28.99 -1.44 3.34
C ARG A 425 -27.92 -1.27 4.41
N SER A 426 -26.77 -0.68 4.08
CA SER A 426 -25.66 -0.41 5.02
C SER A 426 -25.10 -1.67 5.68
N ARG A 427 -25.25 -2.83 5.03
CA ARG A 427 -24.63 -4.08 5.47
C ARG A 427 -23.17 -4.12 5.05
N TYR A 428 -22.77 -3.38 4.01
CA TYR A 428 -21.41 -3.36 3.48
C TYR A 428 -20.76 -1.99 3.71
N ILE A 429 -19.61 -1.97 4.38
CA ILE A 429 -18.73 -0.81 4.47
C ILE A 429 -17.76 -0.87 3.29
N VAL A 430 -18.10 -0.15 2.22
CA VAL A 430 -17.31 -0.11 0.99
C VAL A 430 -15.94 0.52 1.22
N ARG A 431 -15.85 1.50 2.12
CA ARG A 431 -14.64 2.26 2.40
C ARG A 431 -14.32 2.29 3.90
N PRO A 432 -13.81 1.19 4.47
CA PRO A 432 -13.43 1.18 5.88
C PRO A 432 -12.25 2.14 6.15
N PRO A 433 -12.00 2.53 7.41
CA PRO A 433 -11.03 3.58 7.75
C PRO A 433 -9.58 3.28 7.33
N TYR A 434 -9.18 2.00 7.29
CA TYR A 434 -7.84 1.58 6.86
C TYR A 434 -7.63 1.61 5.35
N GLN A 435 -8.69 1.66 4.54
CA GLN A 435 -8.57 1.66 3.09
C GLN A 435 -8.25 3.04 2.52
N ARG A 436 -7.68 3.06 1.31
CA ARG A 436 -7.35 4.29 0.59
C ARG A 436 -8.55 4.98 -0.03
N GLY A 437 -8.38 6.23 -0.46
CA GLY A 437 -9.37 6.94 -1.29
C GLY A 437 -9.54 6.34 -2.70
N GLU A 438 -10.48 6.89 -3.46
CA GLU A 438 -10.68 6.51 -4.87
C GLU A 438 -9.53 7.04 -5.75
N VAL A 439 -8.80 6.12 -6.39
CA VAL A 439 -7.58 6.42 -7.16
C VAL A 439 -7.58 5.85 -8.59
N ILE A 440 -8.50 4.93 -8.90
CA ILE A 440 -8.56 4.30 -10.22
C ILE A 440 -9.11 5.28 -11.26
N ASN A 441 -8.39 5.45 -12.37
CA ASN A 441 -8.76 6.40 -13.43
C ASN A 441 -9.94 5.91 -14.30
N HIS A 442 -10.52 6.82 -15.08
CA HIS A 442 -11.65 6.49 -15.96
C HIS A 442 -11.36 5.33 -16.92
N ARG A 443 -10.19 5.30 -17.58
CA ARG A 443 -9.83 4.22 -18.53
C ARG A 443 -9.86 2.83 -17.89
N ARG A 444 -9.24 2.67 -16.72
CA ARG A 444 -9.26 1.40 -15.97
C ARG A 444 -10.66 1.08 -15.43
N SER A 445 -11.44 2.09 -15.07
CA SER A 445 -12.83 1.92 -14.66
C SER A 445 -13.68 1.39 -15.82
N SER A 446 -13.55 1.97 -17.01
CA SER A 446 -14.20 1.50 -18.23
C SER A 446 -13.82 0.06 -18.57
N ALA A 447 -12.53 -0.30 -18.42
CA ALA A 447 -12.08 -1.68 -18.66
C ALA A 447 -12.72 -2.69 -17.70
N ILE A 448 -13.00 -2.31 -16.44
CA ILE A 448 -13.73 -3.15 -15.49
C ILE A 448 -15.17 -3.36 -15.95
N ILE A 449 -15.86 -2.30 -16.40
CA ILE A 449 -17.23 -2.40 -16.90
C ILE A 449 -17.29 -3.25 -18.18
N GLU A 450 -16.34 -3.06 -19.09
CA GLU A 450 -16.25 -3.88 -20.30
C GLU A 450 -15.98 -5.35 -19.98
N SER A 451 -15.15 -5.64 -18.96
CA SER A 451 -14.98 -7.01 -18.47
C SER A 451 -16.28 -7.63 -17.96
N LEU A 452 -17.13 -6.89 -17.24
CA LEU A 452 -18.44 -7.37 -16.80
C LEU A 452 -19.35 -7.67 -17.99
N LEU A 453 -19.40 -6.78 -18.98
CA LEU A 453 -20.21 -6.98 -20.18
C LEU A 453 -19.76 -8.21 -20.99
N LEU A 454 -18.46 -8.51 -20.99
CA LEU A 454 -17.86 -9.65 -21.70
C LEU A 454 -17.77 -10.94 -20.88
N ASP A 455 -18.35 -11.00 -19.68
CA ASP A 455 -18.23 -12.14 -18.75
C ASP A 455 -16.78 -12.53 -18.39
N ILE A 456 -15.86 -11.57 -18.45
CA ILE A 456 -14.47 -11.79 -18.03
C ILE A 456 -14.41 -11.59 -16.52
N LYS A 457 -14.11 -12.66 -15.78
CA LYS A 457 -14.05 -12.67 -14.31
C LYS A 457 -13.06 -11.61 -13.79
N LEU A 458 -13.54 -10.79 -12.87
CA LEU A 458 -12.73 -9.83 -12.14
C LEU A 458 -11.97 -10.51 -10.99
N PRO A 459 -10.83 -9.95 -10.53
CA PRO A 459 -10.21 -10.40 -9.30
C PRO A 459 -11.19 -10.32 -8.11
N PRO A 460 -11.16 -11.30 -7.18
CA PRO A 460 -12.13 -11.41 -6.09
C PRO A 460 -12.13 -10.19 -5.19
N ILE A 461 -13.26 -9.90 -4.55
CA ILE A 461 -13.42 -8.84 -3.56
C ILE A 461 -13.39 -9.47 -2.17
N PHE A 462 -12.30 -9.31 -1.45
CA PHE A 462 -12.20 -9.89 -0.10
C PHE A 462 -13.02 -9.07 0.90
N ILE A 463 -13.91 -9.74 1.64
CA ILE A 463 -14.73 -9.12 2.68
C ILE A 463 -14.46 -9.71 4.06
N TYR A 464 -14.50 -8.87 5.09
CA TYR A 464 -14.48 -9.31 6.48
C TYR A 464 -15.89 -9.19 7.08
N LYS A 465 -16.51 -10.31 7.43
CA LYS A 465 -17.82 -10.32 8.08
C LYS A 465 -17.65 -10.18 9.60
N ARG A 466 -18.06 -9.03 10.14
CA ARG A 466 -18.02 -8.74 11.56
C ARG A 466 -19.09 -9.54 12.33
N ARG A 467 -18.93 -9.59 13.66
CA ARG A 467 -19.88 -10.24 14.57
C ARG A 467 -21.25 -9.57 14.60
N ASP A 468 -21.33 -8.27 14.32
CA ASP A 468 -22.58 -7.49 14.23
C ASP A 468 -23.31 -7.67 12.88
N GLY A 469 -22.77 -8.50 11.98
CA GLY A 469 -23.38 -8.79 10.68
C GLY A 469 -23.02 -7.79 9.58
N ILE A 470 -22.22 -6.76 9.87
CA ILE A 470 -21.70 -5.82 8.88
C ILE A 470 -20.45 -6.41 8.20
N SER A 471 -20.34 -6.26 6.89
CA SER A 471 -19.20 -6.70 6.09
C SER A 471 -18.31 -5.51 5.70
N GLU A 472 -17.00 -5.62 5.92
CA GLU A 472 -16.02 -4.60 5.52
C GLU A 472 -15.24 -5.06 4.29
N ILE A 473 -15.07 -4.19 3.29
CA ILE A 473 -14.27 -4.51 2.10
C ILE A 473 -12.77 -4.43 2.44
N ILE A 474 -12.06 -5.56 2.40
CA ILE A 474 -10.61 -5.67 2.65
C ILE A 474 -9.80 -5.47 1.36
N ASP A 475 -10.29 -5.93 0.22
CA ASP A 475 -9.68 -5.69 -1.09
C ASP A 475 -10.76 -5.56 -2.16
N GLY A 476 -10.41 -4.97 -3.30
CA GLY A 476 -11.34 -4.83 -4.43
C GLY A 476 -12.24 -3.60 -4.33
N GLN A 477 -12.05 -2.76 -3.31
CA GLN A 477 -12.75 -1.48 -3.17
C GLN A 477 -12.73 -0.66 -4.46
N GLN A 478 -11.60 -0.54 -5.15
CA GLN A 478 -11.51 0.28 -6.37
C GLN A 478 -12.33 -0.30 -7.53
N ARG A 479 -12.47 -1.64 -7.59
CA ARG A 479 -13.32 -2.33 -8.58
C ARG A 479 -14.79 -2.04 -8.27
N LEU A 480 -15.18 -2.23 -7.02
CA LEU A 480 -16.54 -1.96 -6.56
C LEU A 480 -16.94 -0.49 -6.73
N LEU A 481 -16.05 0.47 -6.40
CA LEU A 481 -16.28 1.90 -6.64
C LEU A 481 -16.41 2.24 -8.13
N SER A 482 -15.71 1.52 -9.02
CA SER A 482 -15.87 1.71 -10.47
C SER A 482 -17.25 1.27 -10.94
N ILE A 483 -17.77 0.16 -10.40
CA ILE A 483 -19.12 -0.33 -10.68
C ILE A 483 -20.16 0.67 -10.14
N ILE A 484 -20.09 1.01 -8.85
CA ILE A 484 -20.97 1.98 -8.19
C ILE A 484 -20.97 3.31 -8.94
N GLY A 485 -19.78 3.81 -9.29
CA GLY A 485 -19.60 5.07 -10.00
C GLY A 485 -20.23 5.05 -11.39
N PHE A 486 -20.05 3.98 -12.17
CA PHE A 486 -20.67 3.85 -13.49
C PHE A 486 -22.20 3.84 -13.41
N LEU A 487 -22.75 3.14 -12.42
CA LEU A 487 -24.19 3.03 -12.15
C LEU A 487 -24.78 4.30 -11.53
N GLY A 488 -23.96 5.28 -11.12
CA GLY A 488 -24.41 6.49 -10.44
C GLY A 488 -25.04 6.22 -9.07
N LYS A 489 -24.66 5.13 -8.41
CA LYS A 489 -25.19 4.75 -7.08
C LYS A 489 -24.39 5.43 -5.96
N ARG A 490 -25.04 5.66 -4.83
CA ARG A 490 -24.45 6.22 -3.61
C ARG A 490 -24.05 5.10 -2.66
N TYR A 491 -23.07 5.36 -1.79
CA TYR A 491 -22.65 4.43 -0.74
C TYR A 491 -22.37 5.21 0.55
N LYS A 492 -22.40 4.54 1.71
CA LYS A 492 -22.05 5.19 2.98
C LYS A 492 -20.53 5.25 3.16
N ASN A 493 -20.04 6.42 3.57
CA ASN A 493 -18.65 6.63 3.94
C ASN A 493 -18.37 6.10 5.36
N GLU A 494 -17.13 6.28 5.82
CA GLU A 494 -16.67 5.87 7.16
C GLU A 494 -17.38 6.57 8.34
N ASN A 495 -18.04 7.71 8.09
CA ASN A 495 -18.83 8.45 9.06
C ASN A 495 -20.33 8.06 9.03
N GLY A 496 -20.71 7.13 8.15
CA GLY A 496 -22.11 6.73 7.93
C GLY A 496 -22.91 7.67 7.02
N GLU A 497 -22.26 8.67 6.41
CA GLU A 497 -22.89 9.65 5.52
C GLU A 497 -22.92 9.13 4.08
N LEU A 498 -23.96 9.48 3.32
CA LEU A 498 -24.08 9.08 1.92
C LEU A 498 -23.12 9.89 1.03
N GLU A 499 -22.16 9.22 0.41
CA GLU A 499 -21.15 9.77 -0.50
C GLU A 499 -21.38 9.22 -1.93
N GLU A 500 -20.94 9.99 -2.93
CA GLU A 500 -20.87 9.55 -4.33
C GLU A 500 -19.43 9.18 -4.71
N SER A 501 -19.28 8.30 -5.71
CA SER A 501 -17.97 8.12 -6.35
C SER A 501 -17.52 9.44 -6.97
N LYS A 502 -16.21 9.70 -6.96
CA LYS A 502 -15.60 10.84 -7.69
C LYS A 502 -15.87 10.79 -9.20
N LYS A 503 -16.33 9.65 -9.70
CA LYS A 503 -16.66 9.38 -11.11
C LYS A 503 -18.13 8.99 -11.25
N SER A 504 -19.00 9.51 -10.40
CA SER A 504 -20.45 9.29 -10.48
C SER A 504 -20.94 9.55 -11.91
N ASN A 505 -21.63 8.56 -12.51
CA ASN A 505 -22.16 8.58 -13.86
C ASN A 505 -21.12 8.80 -14.98
N PHE A 506 -19.89 8.30 -14.83
CA PHE A 506 -18.88 8.46 -15.88
C PHE A 506 -19.26 7.73 -17.19
N LYS A 507 -18.78 8.27 -18.31
CA LYS A 507 -18.93 7.67 -19.64
C LYS A 507 -17.78 6.71 -19.95
N LEU A 508 -18.08 5.60 -20.60
CA LEU A 508 -17.09 4.60 -20.99
C LEU A 508 -16.10 5.22 -22.00
N ILE A 509 -14.82 4.94 -21.82
CA ILE A 509 -13.74 5.43 -22.67
C ILE A 509 -12.67 4.37 -22.85
N ASP A 510 -11.98 4.40 -23.99
CA ASP A 510 -10.84 3.53 -24.31
C ASP A 510 -11.19 2.02 -24.23
N LEU A 511 -12.44 1.69 -24.55
CA LEU A 511 -12.89 0.30 -24.72
C LEU A 511 -12.24 -0.29 -25.96
N LYS A 512 -11.72 -1.51 -25.85
CA LYS A 512 -10.95 -2.15 -26.92
C LYS A 512 -11.78 -3.08 -27.78
N ILE A 513 -12.73 -3.79 -27.16
CA ILE A 513 -13.56 -4.83 -27.75
C ILE A 513 -14.95 -4.24 -28.02
N LEU A 514 -15.59 -3.67 -27.00
CA LEU A 514 -16.92 -3.05 -27.09
C LEU A 514 -16.80 -1.57 -27.47
N ARG A 515 -16.10 -1.28 -28.58
CA ARG A 515 -15.78 0.09 -29.01
C ARG A 515 -17.03 0.93 -29.24
N GLU A 516 -18.12 0.30 -29.66
CA GLU A 516 -19.44 0.88 -29.89
C GLU A 516 -20.08 1.48 -28.63
N LEU A 517 -19.58 1.13 -27.44
CA LEU A 517 -20.05 1.65 -26.16
C LEU A 517 -19.22 2.82 -25.64
N ASN A 518 -18.12 3.18 -26.31
CA ASN A 518 -17.37 4.39 -25.95
C ASN A 518 -18.26 5.63 -26.04
N GLY A 519 -18.16 6.50 -25.03
CA GLY A 519 -18.98 7.72 -24.89
C GLY A 519 -20.34 7.49 -24.22
N LYS A 520 -20.75 6.24 -23.98
CA LYS A 520 -22.01 5.91 -23.31
C LYS A 520 -21.84 5.84 -21.79
N SER A 521 -22.80 6.41 -21.09
CA SER A 521 -23.07 6.22 -19.65
C SER A 521 -24.01 5.03 -19.45
N PHE A 522 -24.19 4.59 -18.21
CA PHE A 522 -25.07 3.46 -17.90
C PHE A 522 -26.50 3.63 -18.46
N LYS A 523 -27.08 4.83 -18.34
CA LYS A 523 -28.42 5.14 -18.84
C LYS A 523 -28.55 5.14 -20.37
N GLU A 524 -27.42 5.24 -21.08
CA GLU A 524 -27.37 5.23 -22.55
C GLU A 524 -27.12 3.81 -23.11
N LEU A 525 -26.98 2.79 -22.24
CA LEU A 525 -26.88 1.37 -22.63
C LEU A 525 -28.28 0.79 -22.90
N SER A 526 -28.35 -0.27 -23.72
CA SER A 526 -29.60 -1.02 -23.90
C SER A 526 -30.03 -1.71 -22.60
N GLU A 527 -31.31 -2.03 -22.45
CA GLU A 527 -31.84 -2.74 -21.27
C GLU A 527 -31.09 -4.07 -21.04
N GLU A 528 -30.89 -4.86 -22.10
CA GLU A 528 -30.11 -6.11 -22.05
C GLU A 528 -28.68 -5.90 -21.51
N GLN A 529 -28.01 -4.81 -21.90
CA GLN A 529 -26.66 -4.49 -21.42
C GLN A 529 -26.66 -4.05 -19.96
N GLN A 530 -27.71 -3.34 -19.53
CA GLN A 530 -27.87 -2.94 -18.14
C GLN A 530 -28.12 -4.16 -17.25
N ASP A 531 -29.03 -5.04 -17.65
CA ASP A 531 -29.35 -6.29 -16.97
C ASP A 531 -28.13 -7.20 -16.89
N THR A 532 -27.38 -7.32 -18.01
CA THR A 532 -26.10 -8.06 -18.04
C THR A 532 -25.15 -7.60 -16.94
N ILE A 533 -25.02 -6.29 -16.69
CA ILE A 533 -24.14 -5.76 -15.63
C ILE A 533 -24.65 -6.16 -14.24
N PHE A 534 -25.96 -6.10 -14.01
CA PHE A 534 -26.56 -6.44 -12.72
C PHE A 534 -26.47 -7.93 -12.40
N ASP A 535 -26.65 -8.78 -13.40
CA ASP A 535 -26.68 -10.24 -13.24
C ASP A 535 -25.28 -10.86 -13.15
N ARG A 536 -24.23 -10.13 -13.51
CA ARG A 536 -22.85 -10.64 -13.40
C ARG A 536 -22.50 -10.96 -11.95
N SER A 537 -22.00 -12.18 -11.74
CA SER A 537 -21.52 -12.61 -10.43
C SER A 537 -20.12 -12.07 -10.14
N LEU A 538 -19.97 -11.48 -8.96
CA LEU A 538 -18.69 -11.14 -8.34
C LEU A 538 -18.32 -12.23 -7.33
N THR A 539 -17.05 -12.60 -7.29
CA THR A 539 -16.51 -13.51 -6.27
C THR A 539 -16.14 -12.73 -5.01
N LEU A 540 -16.79 -13.04 -3.89
CA LEU A 540 -16.58 -12.43 -2.56
C LEU A 540 -16.02 -13.42 -1.53
#